data_AF-A0A8S0FTS5-F1
#
_entry.id   AF-A0A8S0FTS5-F1
#
_cell.length_a   1.000
_cell.length_b   1.000
_cell.length_c   1.000
_cell.angle_alpha   90.00
_cell.angle_beta   90.00
_cell.angle_gamma   90.00
#
_symmetry.space_group_name_H-M   'P 1'
#
loop_
_entity.id
_entity.type
_entity.pdbx_description
1 polymer ?
#
loop_
_entity_poly.entity_id
_entity_poly.type
_entity_poly.pdbx_seq_one_letter_code
_entity_poly.pdbx_strand_id
1 'polypeptide(L)'
;MKRVGKRGEGKFERISWDEALDTISDNLRRILKDYGNEAVHVLYGTGVDGGNITNSNVPYRLMNSCGGFLSRYGSYSTAQISAAMSYMFGANDGNSPDDIANTKLVVMFGNNPSETRMSGFPSLHGQMPSTMVRK
;
A
#
# COMPACT_ATOMS: atom_id res chain seq x y z
N MET A 1 19.91 -13.50 6.10
CA MET A 1 21.00 -12.68 6.66
C MET A 1 20.60 -12.23 8.06
N LYS A 2 21.52 -12.26 9.02
CA LYS A 2 21.30 -11.81 10.40
C LYS A 2 22.18 -10.60 10.70
N ARG A 3 21.61 -9.57 11.35
CA ARG A 3 22.36 -8.36 11.72
C ARG A 3 23.30 -8.68 12.89
N VAL A 4 24.58 -8.38 12.72
CA VAL A 4 25.62 -8.58 13.76
C VAL A 4 26.21 -7.28 14.31
N GLY A 5 26.03 -6.15 13.60
CA GLY A 5 26.44 -4.81 14.05
C GLY A 5 25.27 -3.95 14.54
N LYS A 6 25.52 -2.68 14.86
CA LYS A 6 24.44 -1.73 15.19
C LYS A 6 23.55 -1.47 13.96
N ARG A 7 22.30 -1.06 14.19
CA ARG A 7 21.35 -0.73 13.12
C ARG A 7 21.93 0.41 12.27
N GLY A 8 21.93 0.25 10.95
CA GLY A 8 22.51 1.21 10.01
C GLY A 8 23.96 0.94 9.60
N GLU A 9 24.69 0.04 10.28
CA GLU A 9 26.10 -0.26 9.92
C GLU A 9 26.27 -1.17 8.70
N GLY A 10 25.18 -1.76 8.18
CA GLY A 10 25.25 -2.67 7.04
C GLY A 10 25.96 -4.00 7.31
N LYS A 11 26.24 -4.36 8.57
CA LYS A 11 26.95 -5.58 8.94
C LYS A 11 26.00 -6.75 9.17
N PHE A 12 26.12 -7.76 8.31
CA PHE A 12 25.30 -8.97 8.37
C PHE A 12 26.13 -10.23 8.15
N GLU A 13 25.68 -11.32 8.75
CA GLU A 13 26.19 -12.67 8.48
C GLU A 13 25.12 -13.52 7.78
N ARG A 14 25.58 -14.54 7.05
CA ARG A 14 24.69 -15.51 6.42
C ARG A 14 24.27 -16.55 7.46
N ILE A 15 22.98 -16.85 7.46
CA ILE A 15 22.36 -17.88 8.30
C ILE A 15 21.51 -18.81 7.41
N SER A 16 21.15 -19.99 7.92
CA SER A 16 20.23 -20.89 7.22
C SER A 16 18.79 -20.34 7.23
N TRP A 17 17.92 -20.92 6.41
CA TRP A 17 16.50 -20.60 6.45
C TRP A 17 15.85 -21.06 7.76
N ASP A 18 16.22 -22.23 8.26
CA ASP A 18 15.71 -22.76 9.53
C ASP A 18 16.04 -21.82 10.69
N GLU A 19 17.31 -21.37 10.80
CA GLU A 19 17.70 -20.42 11.85
C GLU A 19 16.91 -19.10 11.74
N ALA A 20 16.67 -18.62 10.52
CA ALA A 20 15.93 -17.38 10.31
C ALA A 20 14.47 -17.51 10.76
N LEU A 21 13.82 -18.62 10.39
CA LEU A 21 12.43 -18.89 10.72
C LEU A 21 12.24 -19.14 12.22
N ASP A 22 13.12 -19.93 12.84
CA ASP A 22 13.09 -20.19 14.28
C ASP A 22 13.27 -18.89 15.06
N THR A 23 14.30 -18.10 14.72
CA THR A 23 14.57 -16.80 15.37
C THR A 23 13.35 -15.86 15.32
N ILE A 24 12.70 -15.76 14.15
CA ILE A 24 11.54 -14.88 13.98
C ILE A 24 10.32 -15.43 14.73
N SER A 25 10.06 -16.73 14.61
CA SER A 25 8.87 -17.36 15.19
C SER A 25 8.91 -17.41 16.71
N ASP A 26 10.07 -17.71 17.31
CA ASP A 26 10.27 -17.70 18.75
C ASP A 26 10.08 -16.30 19.33
N ASN A 27 10.65 -15.29 18.66
CA ASN A 27 10.50 -13.91 19.10
C ASN A 27 9.05 -13.42 18.95
N LEU A 28 8.36 -13.80 17.87
CA LEU A 28 6.94 -13.48 17.69
C LEU A 28 6.08 -14.13 18.79
N ARG A 29 6.28 -15.43 19.06
CA ARG A 29 5.59 -16.15 20.14
C ARG A 29 5.82 -15.48 21.50
N ARG A 30 7.07 -15.10 21.79
CA ARG A 30 7.43 -14.36 23.00
C ARG A 30 6.70 -13.02 23.10
N ILE A 31 6.69 -12.23 22.01
CA ILE A 31 5.99 -10.93 21.99
C ILE A 31 4.50 -11.10 22.23
N LEU A 32 3.86 -12.05 21.55
CA LEU A 32 2.43 -12.33 21.71
C LEU A 32 2.11 -12.78 23.13
N LYS A 33 2.96 -13.60 23.75
CA LYS A 33 2.79 -14.06 25.13
C LYS A 33 2.96 -12.93 26.15
N ASP A 34 4.03 -12.15 26.02
CA ASP A 34 4.46 -11.21 27.07
C ASP A 34 3.73 -9.85 26.96
N TYR A 35 3.30 -9.45 25.75
CA TYR A 35 2.74 -8.11 25.48
C TYR A 35 1.39 -8.13 24.74
N GLY A 36 0.93 -9.29 24.29
CA GLY A 36 -0.33 -9.43 23.55
C GLY A 36 -0.24 -9.05 22.07
N ASN A 37 -1.35 -9.26 21.36
CA ASN A 37 -1.43 -9.08 19.90
C ASN A 37 -1.24 -7.62 19.45
N GLU A 38 -1.58 -6.63 20.29
CA GLU A 38 -1.41 -5.20 19.97
C GLU A 38 0.06 -4.76 19.91
N ALA A 39 0.99 -5.57 20.43
CA ALA A 39 2.43 -5.31 20.32
C ALA A 39 3.00 -5.61 18.93
N VAL A 40 2.23 -6.24 18.04
CA VAL A 40 2.65 -6.60 16.68
C VAL A 40 1.92 -5.73 15.68
N HIS A 41 2.67 -5.03 14.82
CA HIS A 41 2.11 -4.21 13.75
C HIS A 41 2.58 -4.71 12.38
N VAL A 42 1.62 -4.93 11.47
CA VAL A 42 1.91 -5.22 10.06
C VAL A 42 1.93 -3.89 9.32
N LEU A 43 3.14 -3.45 8.93
CA LEU A 43 3.30 -2.25 8.12
C LEU A 43 2.63 -2.45 6.77
N TYR A 44 1.78 -1.50 6.40
CA TYR A 44 1.19 -1.51 5.07
C TYR A 44 2.16 -0.94 4.04
N GLY A 45 2.15 -1.55 2.85
CA GLY A 45 2.81 -1.04 1.66
C GLY A 45 1.79 -0.84 0.55
N THR A 46 2.10 0.06 -0.39
CA THR A 46 1.29 0.33 -1.59
C THR A 46 1.85 -0.37 -2.84
N GLY A 47 2.82 -1.28 -2.67
CA GLY A 47 3.38 -2.07 -3.75
C GLY A 47 2.39 -3.13 -4.23
N VAL A 48 2.37 -3.39 -5.54
CA VAL A 48 1.69 -4.57 -6.09
C VAL A 48 2.60 -5.77 -5.86
N ASP A 49 2.37 -6.47 -4.76
CA ASP A 49 3.02 -7.76 -4.54
C ASP A 49 2.41 -8.78 -5.51
N GLY A 50 3.07 -9.01 -6.65
CA GLY A 50 2.86 -10.15 -7.56
C GLY A 50 1.40 -10.52 -7.84
N GLY A 51 0.71 -9.73 -8.65
CA GLY A 51 -0.72 -9.88 -9.01
C GLY A 51 -1.15 -11.19 -9.69
N ASN A 52 -0.34 -12.25 -9.69
CA ASN A 52 -0.68 -13.53 -10.33
C ASN A 52 -0.62 -14.76 -9.41
N ILE A 53 0.06 -14.74 -8.24
CA ILE A 53 0.26 -16.00 -7.46
C ILE A 53 0.11 -15.82 -5.93
N THR A 54 0.33 -14.62 -5.37
CA THR A 54 0.26 -14.41 -3.92
C THR A 54 -0.42 -13.09 -3.60
N ASN A 55 -1.65 -13.16 -3.10
CA ASN A 55 -2.40 -12.03 -2.58
C ASN A 55 -1.51 -11.23 -1.60
N SER A 56 -1.47 -9.89 -1.71
CA SER A 56 -0.75 -8.98 -0.79
C SER A 56 -1.18 -9.11 0.69
N ASN A 57 -2.17 -9.94 0.96
CA ASN A 57 -2.72 -10.22 2.28
C ASN A 57 -2.04 -11.36 3.07
N VAL A 58 -0.95 -11.97 2.58
CA VAL A 58 -0.28 -13.09 3.32
C VAL A 58 0.09 -12.74 4.76
N PRO A 59 0.76 -11.60 5.05
CA PRO A 59 1.11 -11.24 6.43
C PRO A 59 -0.13 -11.05 7.32
N TYR A 60 -1.19 -10.45 6.76
CA TYR A 60 -2.45 -10.24 7.47
C TYR A 60 -3.14 -11.56 7.82
N ARG A 61 -3.14 -12.53 6.88
CA ARG A 61 -3.69 -13.87 7.13
C ARG A 61 -2.93 -14.58 8.24
N LEU A 62 -1.60 -14.57 8.19
CA LEU A 62 -0.77 -15.16 9.23
C LEU A 62 -1.09 -14.56 10.60
N MET A 63 -1.11 -13.22 10.70
CA MET A 63 -1.36 -12.55 11.97
C MET A 63 -2.78 -12.77 12.49
N ASN A 64 -3.79 -12.84 11.63
CA ASN A 64 -5.15 -13.22 12.04
C ASN A 64 -5.20 -14.65 12.59
N SER A 65 -4.45 -15.60 12.03
CA SER A 65 -4.32 -16.96 12.58
C SER A 65 -3.57 -16.99 13.92
N CYS A 66 -2.78 -15.97 14.23
CA CYS A 66 -2.11 -15.79 15.53
C CYS A 66 -2.94 -15.02 16.57
N GLY A 67 -4.24 -14.80 16.33
CA GLY A 67 -5.13 -14.08 17.26
C GLY A 67 -5.29 -12.59 16.96
N GLY A 68 -4.77 -12.11 15.83
CA GLY A 68 -4.87 -10.70 15.41
C GLY A 68 -3.58 -9.91 15.64
N PHE A 69 -3.63 -8.61 15.37
CA PHE A 69 -2.50 -7.69 15.46
C PHE A 69 -2.99 -6.24 15.55
N LEU A 70 -2.10 -5.30 15.88
CA LEU A 70 -2.38 -3.87 15.81
C LEU A 70 -2.54 -3.44 14.35
N SER A 71 -3.80 -3.31 13.93
CA SER A 71 -4.16 -2.86 12.59
C SER A 71 -3.94 -1.36 12.41
N ARG A 72 -4.17 -0.88 11.19
CA ARG A 72 -4.09 0.53 10.82
C ARG A 72 -5.45 1.07 10.44
N TYR A 73 -5.56 2.40 10.47
CA TYR A 73 -6.65 3.13 9.83
C TYR A 73 -6.07 4.09 8.78
N GLY A 74 -6.81 4.30 7.69
CA GLY A 74 -6.42 5.22 6.62
C GLY A 74 -5.21 4.79 5.78
N SER A 75 -4.75 5.70 4.93
CA SER A 75 -3.55 5.57 4.10
C SER A 75 -2.73 6.87 4.14
N TYR A 76 -1.43 6.80 3.87
CA TYR A 76 -0.54 7.96 3.86
C TYR A 76 -0.92 9.01 2.81
N SER A 77 -1.56 8.59 1.71
CA SER A 77 -1.80 9.46 0.54
C SER A 77 -3.27 9.84 0.35
N THR A 78 -4.22 9.03 0.85
CA THR A 78 -5.64 9.18 0.53
C THR A 78 -6.57 9.29 1.74
N ALA A 79 -6.05 9.23 2.97
CA ALA A 79 -6.90 9.21 4.18
C ALA A 79 -7.93 10.34 4.23
N GLN A 80 -7.50 11.59 3.99
CA GLN A 80 -8.39 12.75 4.09
C GLN A 80 -9.38 12.82 2.92
N ILE A 81 -8.95 12.44 1.71
CA ILE A 81 -9.83 12.40 0.54
C ILE A 81 -10.94 11.36 0.78
N SER A 82 -10.58 10.14 1.19
CA SER A 82 -11.54 9.08 1.46
C SER A 82 -12.52 9.44 2.58
N ALA A 83 -12.07 10.16 3.61
CA ALA A 83 -12.94 10.68 4.65
C ALA A 83 -13.94 11.71 4.09
N ALA A 84 -13.46 12.71 3.35
CA ALA A 84 -14.29 13.79 2.82
C ALA A 84 -15.33 13.30 1.79
N MET A 85 -14.95 12.37 0.90
CA MET A 85 -15.84 11.88 -0.16
C MET A 85 -17.14 11.27 0.39
N SER A 86 -17.07 10.55 1.51
CA SER A 86 -18.27 9.96 2.13
C SER A 86 -19.24 11.04 2.64
N TYR A 87 -18.74 12.16 3.18
CA TYR A 87 -19.58 13.27 3.63
C TYR A 87 -20.14 14.10 2.48
N MET A 88 -19.41 14.23 1.37
CA MET A 88 -19.81 15.05 0.23
C MET A 88 -20.71 14.30 -0.75
N PHE A 89 -20.44 13.02 -0.99
CA PHE A 89 -21.03 12.24 -2.08
C PHE A 89 -21.61 10.90 -1.63
N GLY A 90 -21.49 10.52 -0.35
CA GLY A 90 -22.03 9.26 0.19
C GLY A 90 -21.22 8.00 -0.14
N ALA A 91 -20.28 8.08 -1.09
CA ALA A 91 -19.38 7.01 -1.49
C ALA A 91 -18.07 7.58 -2.07
N ASN A 92 -17.06 6.72 -2.25
CA ASN A 92 -15.78 7.08 -2.87
C ASN A 92 -15.68 6.47 -4.28
N ASP A 93 -16.63 6.87 -5.14
CA ASP A 93 -16.76 6.38 -6.51
C ASP A 93 -16.32 7.45 -7.54
N GLY A 94 -15.96 7.00 -8.74
CA GLY A 94 -15.58 7.89 -9.84
C GLY A 94 -15.59 7.17 -11.18
N ASN A 95 -15.62 7.94 -12.26
CA ASN A 95 -15.62 7.39 -13.62
C ASN A 95 -14.26 6.75 -13.97
N SER A 96 -14.30 5.77 -14.87
CA SER A 96 -13.09 5.27 -15.52
C SER A 96 -12.38 6.42 -16.23
N PRO A 97 -11.03 6.44 -16.27
CA PRO A 97 -10.29 7.43 -17.06
C PRO A 97 -10.73 7.48 -18.54
N ASP A 98 -11.20 6.38 -19.12
CA ASP A 98 -11.66 6.33 -20.52
C ASP A 98 -12.88 7.22 -20.81
N ASP A 99 -13.65 7.58 -19.78
CA ASP A 99 -14.82 8.44 -19.92
C ASP A 99 -14.44 9.90 -20.24
N ILE A 100 -13.15 10.24 -20.15
CA ILE A 100 -12.63 11.54 -20.59
C ILE A 100 -12.95 11.80 -22.08
N ALA A 101 -13.03 10.76 -22.93
CA ALA A 101 -13.39 10.92 -24.33
C ALA A 101 -14.79 11.54 -24.54
N ASN A 102 -15.67 11.45 -23.54
CA ASN A 102 -17.05 11.95 -23.59
C ASN A 102 -17.21 13.40 -23.09
N THR A 103 -16.13 14.06 -22.64
CA THR A 103 -16.18 15.43 -22.13
C THR A 103 -15.68 16.47 -23.13
N LYS A 104 -16.18 17.71 -23.00
CA LYS A 104 -15.67 18.88 -23.72
C LYS A 104 -14.54 19.59 -22.97
N LEU A 105 -14.43 19.38 -21.66
CA LEU A 105 -13.46 20.05 -20.79
C LEU A 105 -13.03 19.10 -19.66
N VAL A 106 -11.71 18.99 -19.46
CA VAL A 106 -11.11 18.34 -18.29
C VAL A 106 -10.30 19.37 -17.51
N VAL A 107 -10.57 19.48 -16.21
CA VAL A 107 -9.76 20.27 -15.28
C VAL A 107 -8.94 19.32 -14.43
N MET A 108 -7.62 19.39 -14.55
CA MET A 108 -6.69 18.62 -13.72
C MET A 108 -6.18 19.54 -12.61
N PHE A 109 -6.70 19.38 -11.39
CA PHE A 109 -6.32 20.20 -10.24
C PHE A 109 -5.39 19.42 -9.32
N GLY A 110 -4.14 19.84 -9.20
CA GLY A 110 -3.13 19.11 -8.41
C GLY A 110 -2.83 17.70 -8.94
N ASN A 111 -3.06 17.46 -10.23
CA ASN A 111 -2.89 16.16 -10.86
C ASN A 111 -2.02 16.27 -12.11
N ASN A 112 -0.91 15.51 -12.16
CA ASN A 112 -0.04 15.40 -13.33
C ASN A 112 0.04 13.96 -13.81
N PRO A 113 -1.00 13.47 -14.52
CA PRO A 113 -1.08 12.05 -14.88
C PRO A 113 0.01 11.63 -15.89
N SER A 114 0.63 12.58 -16.61
CA SER A 114 1.81 12.31 -17.46
C SER A 114 2.99 11.72 -16.68
N GLU A 115 3.16 12.12 -15.42
CA GLU A 115 4.27 11.68 -14.57
C GLU A 115 3.80 10.67 -13.52
N THR A 116 2.62 10.90 -12.92
CA THR A 116 2.19 10.14 -11.74
C THR A 116 1.30 8.94 -12.09
N ARG A 117 1.02 8.69 -13.37
CA ARG A 117 0.19 7.56 -13.84
C ARG A 117 0.75 6.88 -15.09
N MET A 118 2.04 6.54 -15.06
CA MET A 118 2.76 5.93 -16.19
C MET A 118 2.11 4.64 -16.75
N SER A 119 1.37 3.87 -15.95
CA SER A 119 0.69 2.64 -16.41
C SER A 119 -0.70 2.86 -17.03
N GLY A 120 -1.23 4.09 -17.04
CA GLY A 120 -2.59 4.38 -17.53
C GLY A 120 -2.76 5.74 -18.21
N PHE A 121 -1.72 6.57 -18.29
CA PHE A 121 -1.75 7.83 -19.03
C PHE A 121 -1.55 7.71 -20.55
N PRO A 122 -0.78 6.74 -21.09
CA PRO A 122 -0.68 6.57 -22.53
C PRO A 122 -2.03 6.34 -23.22
N SER A 123 -2.99 5.69 -22.55
CA SER A 123 -4.38 5.53 -23.04
C SER A 123 -5.18 6.83 -22.98
N LEU A 124 -4.85 7.76 -22.08
CA LEU A 124 -5.50 9.06 -21.97
C LEU A 124 -5.06 10.06 -23.04
N HIS A 125 -3.81 10.01 -23.49
CA HIS A 125 -3.28 11.01 -24.44
C HIS A 125 -4.07 11.12 -25.75
N GLY A 126 -4.57 9.99 -26.27
CA GLY A 126 -5.40 9.96 -27.48
C GLY A 126 -6.86 10.39 -27.27
N GLN A 127 -7.31 10.52 -26.02
CA GLN A 127 -8.71 10.80 -25.66
C GLN A 127 -8.91 12.21 -25.10
N MET A 128 -7.83 12.99 -24.90
CA MET A 128 -7.94 14.32 -24.29
C MET A 128 -8.55 15.34 -25.28
N PRO A 129 -9.57 16.10 -24.85
CA PRO A 129 -10.14 17.16 -25.68
C PRO A 129 -9.11 18.26 -25.96
N SER A 130 -9.26 18.97 -27.09
CA SER A 130 -8.34 20.02 -27.55
C SER A 130 -8.21 21.21 -26.60
N THR A 131 -9.10 21.33 -25.62
CA THR A 131 -9.09 22.38 -24.58
C THR A 131 -8.77 21.76 -23.22
N MET A 132 -7.48 21.52 -22.98
CA MET A 132 -6.97 21.10 -21.67
C MET A 132 -6.44 22.29 -20.90
N VAL A 133 -6.95 22.50 -19.69
CA VAL A 133 -6.47 23.54 -18.78
C VAL A 133 -5.77 22.87 -17.59
N ARG A 134 -4.45 23.04 -17.50
CA ARG A 134 -3.65 22.65 -16.34
C ARG A 134 -3.59 23.84 -15.37
N LYS A 135 -3.97 23.65 -14.11
CA LYS A 135 -3.80 24.63 -13.04
C LYS A 135 -3.09 24.01 -11.86
#